data_AF-A0A536WXW7-F1
#
_entry.id   AF-A0A536WXW7-F1
#
_cell.length_a   1.000
_cell.length_b   1.000
_cell.length_c   1.000
_cell.angle_alpha   90.00
_cell.angle_beta   90.00
_cell.angle_gamma   90.00
#
_symmetry.space_group_name_H-M   'P 1'
#
loop_
_entity.id
_entity.type
_entity.pdbx_description
1 polymer ?
#
loop_
_entity_poly.entity_id
_entity_poly.type
_entity_poly.pdbx_seq_one_letter_code
_entity_poly.pdbx_strand_id
1 'polypeptide(L)' 'DSAFSELRLGFDTKGLAALEVIDNFGQHTSIRLMNLERNPKLSAELFRFTPPAGADVVGG' A
#
# COMPACT_ATOMS: atom_id res chain seq x y z
N ASP A 1 10.74 -12.15 -12.41
CA ASP A 1 10.87 -10.68 -12.46
C ASP A 1 10.17 -10.02 -11.29
N SER A 2 10.81 -8.99 -10.73
CA SER A 2 10.18 -8.09 -9.76
C SER A 2 9.38 -7.04 -10.53
N ALA A 3 8.21 -6.64 -10.02
CA ALA A 3 7.44 -5.52 -10.56
C ALA A 3 8.13 -4.16 -10.34
N PHE A 4 9.18 -4.12 -9.52
CA PHE A 4 9.96 -2.93 -9.21
C PHE A 4 11.46 -3.16 -9.34
N SER A 5 12.21 -2.12 -9.69
CA SER A 5 13.67 -2.11 -9.67
C SER A 5 14.22 -1.61 -8.33
N GLU A 6 13.50 -0.71 -7.64
CA GLU A 6 13.90 -0.20 -6.33
C GLU A 6 12.69 0.04 -5.41
N LEU A 7 12.86 -0.24 -4.12
CA LEU A 7 11.94 0.15 -3.06
C LEU A 7 12.73 0.85 -1.95
N ARG A 8 12.35 2.08 -1.61
CA ARG A 8 12.95 2.85 -0.50
C ARG A 8 11.92 3.05 0.61
N LEU A 9 12.38 2.93 1.86
CA LEU A 9 11.57 3.16 3.05
C LEU A 9 12.15 4.35 3.83
N GLY A 10 11.32 5.35 4.08
CA GLY A 10 11.66 6.53 4.88
C GLY A 10 11.13 6.41 6.30
N PHE A 11 11.99 6.68 7.27
CA PHE A 11 11.66 6.63 8.70
C PHE A 11 11.88 8.01 9.36
N ASP A 12 11.01 8.35 10.30
CA ASP A 12 11.16 9.50 11.20
C ASP A 12 11.23 9.04 12.68
N THR A 13 11.13 9.99 13.61
CA THR A 13 11.17 9.70 15.06
C THR A 13 10.00 8.84 15.54
N LYS A 14 8.90 8.77 14.78
CA LYS A 14 7.70 7.99 15.09
C LYS A 14 7.69 6.64 14.38
N GLY A 15 8.42 6.45 13.29
CA GLY A 15 8.54 5.17 12.58
C GLY A 15 8.54 5.33 11.08
N LEU A 16 7.93 4.36 10.38
CA LEU A 16 7.78 4.42 8.92
C LEU A 16 6.91 5.63 8.55
N ALA A 17 7.43 6.48 7.68
CA ALA A 17 6.82 7.74 7.29
C ALA A 17 6.64 7.87 5.76
N ALA A 18 7.46 7.17 4.97
CA ALA A 18 7.38 7.24 3.52
C ALA A 18 7.79 5.93 2.83
N LEU A 19 7.25 5.71 1.64
CA LEU A 19 7.69 4.68 0.71
C LEU A 19 7.93 5.33 -0.66
N GLU A 20 9.01 4.96 -1.33
CA GLU A 20 9.25 5.29 -2.74
C GLU A 20 9.42 4.00 -3.52
N VAL A 21 8.68 3.87 -4.62
CA VAL A 21 8.77 2.72 -5.54
C VAL A 21 9.27 3.23 -6.88
N ILE A 22 10.31 2.57 -7.41
CA ILE A 22 10.78 2.77 -8.77
C ILE A 22 10.54 1.48 -9.53
N ASP A 23 9.74 1.55 -10.60
CA ASP A 23 9.47 0.39 -11.45
C ASP A 23 10.52 0.18 -12.55
N ASN A 24 10.44 -0.95 -13.26
CA ASN A 24 11.39 -1.28 -14.33
C ASN A 24 11.30 -0.35 -15.56
N PHE A 25 10.26 0.47 -15.67
CA PHE A 25 10.11 1.49 -16.70
C PHE A 25 10.59 2.88 -16.22
N GLY A 26 11.08 2.98 -14.99
CA GLY A 26 11.51 4.23 -14.37
C GLY A 26 10.36 5.09 -13.86
N GLN A 27 9.15 4.55 -13.68
CA GLN A 27 8.09 5.25 -12.97
C GLN A 27 8.44 5.38 -11.49
N HIS A 28 8.26 6.57 -10.94
CA HIS A 28 8.44 6.85 -9.51
C HIS A 28 7.08 7.07 -8.84
N THR A 29 6.79 6.27 -7.81
CA THR A 29 5.61 6.43 -6.96
C THR A 29 6.03 6.76 -5.53
N SER A 30 5.53 7.87 -5.00
CA SER A 30 5.76 8.33 -3.62
C SER A 30 4.52 8.15 -2.76
N ILE A 31 4.67 7.53 -1.60
CA ILE A 31 3.60 7.35 -0.59
C ILE A 31 4.08 7.96 0.71
N ARG A 32 3.30 8.91 1.26
CA ARG A 32 3.54 9.50 2.58
C ARG A 32 2.50 9.02 3.58
N LEU A 33 2.96 8.40 4.66
CA LEU A 33 2.10 7.94 5.74
C LEU A 33 1.84 9.10 6.71
N MET A 34 0.57 9.36 6.98
CA MET A 34 0.12 10.36 7.93
C MET A 34 -0.74 9.69 8.99
N ASN A 35 -0.61 10.13 10.24
CA ASN A 35 -1.38 9.60 11.39
C ASN A 35 -1.25 8.08 11.55
N LEU A 36 -0.03 7.55 11.39
CA LEU A 36 0.21 6.12 11.57
C LEU A 36 -0.03 5.71 13.03
N GLU A 37 -1.00 4.83 13.23
CA GLU A 37 -1.28 4.20 14.53
C GLU A 37 -0.65 2.80 14.58
N ARG A 38 0.12 2.53 15.63
CA ARG A 38 0.74 1.20 15.84
C ARG A 38 -0.20 0.31 16.62
N ASN A 39 -0.41 -0.90 16.09
CA ASN A 39 -1.19 -1.97 16.72
C ASN A 39 -2.61 -1.54 17.17
N PRO A 40 -3.39 -0.77 16.36
CA PRO A 40 -4.77 -0.50 16.71
C PRO A 40 -5.59 -1.79 16.67
N LYS A 41 -6.67 -1.84 17.45
CA LYS A 41 -7.66 -2.91 17.32
C LYS A 41 -8.51 -2.64 16.08
N LEU A 42 -8.31 -3.45 15.04
CA LEU A 42 -9.05 -3.33 13.78
C LEU A 42 -10.20 -4.34 13.72
N SER A 43 -11.34 -3.91 13.16
CA SER A 43 -12.45 -4.82 12.87
C SER A 43 -12.09 -5.73 11.69
N ALA A 44 -12.48 -7.01 11.76
CA ALA A 44 -12.30 -7.94 10.65
C ALA A 44 -13.03 -7.50 9.37
N GLU A 45 -14.11 -6.71 9.51
CA GLU A 45 -14.88 -6.20 8.37
C GLU A 45 -14.09 -5.21 7.50
N LEU A 46 -13.02 -4.58 8.01
CA LEU A 46 -12.14 -3.73 7.19
C LEU A 46 -11.39 -4.54 6.12
N PHE A 47 -11.31 -5.86 6.29
CA PHE A 47 -10.62 -6.78 5.39
C PHE A 47 -11.59 -7.66 4.59
N ARG A 48 -12.90 -7.35 4.62
CA ARG A 48 -13.92 -8.02 3.81
C ARG A 48 -14.32 -7.11 2.66
N PHE A 49 -14.21 -7.62 1.44
CA PHE A 49 -14.73 -6.94 0.24
C PHE A 49 -15.80 -7.80 -0.40
N THR A 50 -17.00 -7.22 -0.55
CA THR A 50 -18.07 -7.79 -1.37
C THR A 50 -18.22 -6.87 -2.58
N PRO A 51 -17.94 -7.36 -3.80
CA PRO A 51 -18.17 -6.56 -5.01
C PRO A 51 -19.61 -6.02 -5.04
N PRO A 52 -19.82 -4.75 -5.41
CA PRO A 52 -21.17 -4.22 -5.53
C PRO A 52 -21.93 -4.95 -6.64
N ALA A 53 -23.26 -4.96 -6.57
CA ALA A 53 -24.10 -5.62 -7.56
C ALA A 53 -23.81 -5.10 -8.98
N GLY A 54 -23.62 -6.02 -9.93
CA GLY A 54 -23.30 -5.68 -11.32
C GLY A 54 -21.83 -5.37 -11.58
N ALA A 55 -20.96 -5.39 -10.57
CA ALA A 55 -19.52 -5.37 -10.80
C ALA A 55 -19.10 -6.65 -11.54
N ASP A 56 -18.39 -6.46 -12.65
CA ASP A 56 -17.68 -7.57 -13.29
C ASP A 56 -16.45 -7.92 -12.44
N VAL A 57 -16.30 -9.19 -12.12
CA VAL A 57 -15.19 -9.70 -11.30
C VAL A 57 -14.27 -10.48 -12.21
N VAL A 58 -13.19 -9.83 -12.63
CA VAL A 58 -12.16 -10.46 -13.45
C VAL A 58 -11.08 -11.01 -12.53
N GLY A 59 -10.95 -12.34 -12.50
CA GLY A 59 -9.96 -13.03 -11.68
C GLY A 59 -9.66 -14.43 -12.22
N GLY A 60 -8.45 -14.58 -12.75
CA GLY A 60 -7.83 -15.83 -13.19
C GLY A 60 -6.32 -15.70 -13.05
#